data_AF-A0A9D7EHS6-F1
#
_entry.id   AF-A0A9D7EHS6-F1
#
_cell.length_a   1.000
_cell.length_b   1.000
_cell.length_c   1.000
_cell.angle_alpha   90.00
_cell.angle_beta   90.00
_cell.angle_gamma   90.00
#
_symmetry.space_group_name_H-M   'P 1'
#
loop_
_entity.id
_entity.type
_entity.pdbx_description
1 polymer ?
#
loop_
_entity_poly.entity_id
_entity_poly.type
_entity_poly.pdbx_seq_one_letter_code
_entity_poly.pdbx_strand_id
1 'polypeptide(L)'
;MQMHRAGRLAEFPLLGPEDVFDNRYTKGDGCWLWHGTKHAYGYGVFLLPGDVPVRAHRYAYERVHGPIPDGLVVMHSCDNPPCVNPAHLSLGTRDDNNRDMSQKRRNRSGATHHWTKLTDEQVQEIRQTRPKTQSHSGEVRSGRIHYFQHQDRETALLLAHG
;
A
#
# COMPACT_ATOMS: atom_id res chain seq x y z
N MET A 1 54.92 -11.47 -12.18
CA MET A 1 53.60 -12.02 -11.77
C MET A 1 52.90 -10.95 -10.95
N GLN A 2 52.09 -10.13 -11.62
CA GLN A 2 51.60 -8.86 -11.10
C GLN A 2 50.38 -9.13 -10.22
N MET A 3 50.54 -8.98 -8.91
CA MET A 3 49.42 -9.06 -7.98
C MET A 3 48.53 -7.84 -8.20
N HIS A 4 47.40 -8.02 -8.87
CA HIS A 4 46.35 -7.02 -8.93
C HIS A 4 45.82 -6.79 -7.52
N ARG A 5 46.21 -5.67 -6.92
CA ARG A 5 45.62 -5.16 -5.68
C ARG A 5 44.13 -4.99 -5.93
N ALA A 6 43.31 -5.69 -5.13
CA ALA A 6 41.87 -5.45 -5.05
C ALA A 6 41.64 -3.96 -4.84
N GLY A 7 41.00 -3.32 -5.82
CA GLY A 7 40.65 -1.91 -5.78
C GLY A 7 39.83 -1.62 -4.53
N ARG A 8 40.35 -0.72 -3.72
CA ARG A 8 39.70 -0.17 -2.53
C ARG A 8 38.37 0.45 -2.95
N LEU A 9 37.29 0.18 -2.22
CA LEU A 9 35.92 0.68 -2.41
C LEU A 9 35.77 2.23 -2.49
N ALA A 10 36.87 2.99 -2.50
CA ALA A 10 36.92 4.44 -2.44
C ALA A 10 36.99 5.13 -3.82
N GLU A 11 37.17 4.39 -4.92
CA GLU A 11 37.28 4.96 -6.28
C GLU A 11 35.99 4.84 -7.10
N PHE A 12 34.95 4.19 -6.56
CA PHE A 12 33.62 4.29 -7.15
C PHE A 12 33.03 5.62 -6.71
N PRO A 13 32.74 6.56 -7.63
CA PRO A 13 32.00 7.76 -7.26
C PRO A 13 30.75 7.29 -6.52
N LEU A 14 30.52 7.84 -5.33
CA LEU A 14 29.35 7.56 -4.52
C LEU A 14 28.14 7.82 -5.41
N LEU A 15 27.61 6.76 -6.05
CA LEU A 15 26.49 6.88 -6.97
C LEU A 15 25.38 7.55 -6.17
N GLY A 16 24.97 8.72 -6.64
CA GLY A 16 23.89 9.44 -6.01
C GLY A 16 22.62 8.59 -6.06
N PRO A 17 21.61 8.90 -5.24
CA PRO A 17 20.26 8.34 -5.38
C PRO A 17 19.74 8.30 -6.81
N GLU A 18 20.05 9.36 -7.57
CA GLU A 18 19.71 9.52 -8.98
C GLU A 18 20.42 8.50 -9.86
N ASP A 19 21.75 8.37 -9.73
CA ASP A 19 22.52 7.40 -10.50
C ASP A 19 22.10 5.96 -10.18
N VAL A 20 21.81 5.67 -8.91
CA VAL A 20 21.31 4.35 -8.49
C VAL A 20 19.97 4.05 -9.13
N PHE A 21 19.09 5.03 -9.25
CA PHE A 21 17.78 4.86 -9.85
C PHE A 21 17.84 4.80 -11.38
N ASP A 22 18.56 5.73 -12.02
CA ASP A 22 18.64 5.87 -13.48
C ASP A 22 19.36 4.69 -14.15
N ASN A 23 20.27 4.03 -13.43
CA ASN A 23 20.91 2.80 -13.90
C ASN A 23 20.09 1.51 -13.67
N ARG A 24 18.83 1.62 -13.20
CA ARG A 24 18.00 0.47 -12.78
C ARG A 24 16.69 0.30 -13.55
N TYR A 25 16.49 1.03 -14.64
CA TYR A 25 15.36 0.80 -15.54
C TYR A 25 15.73 0.95 -17.01
N THR A 26 14.97 0.27 -17.88
CA THR A 26 15.04 0.45 -19.33
C THR A 26 13.83 1.25 -19.81
N LYS A 27 14.05 2.26 -20.66
CA LYS A 27 12.97 3.01 -21.31
C LYS A 27 12.48 2.23 -22.54
N GLY A 28 11.19 1.96 -22.60
CA GLY A 28 10.49 1.54 -23.81
C GLY A 28 9.42 2.55 -24.21
N ASP A 29 8.73 2.31 -25.32
CA ASP A 29 7.71 3.21 -25.89
C ASP A 29 6.48 3.41 -24.98
N GLY A 30 6.30 2.55 -23.98
CA GLY A 30 5.26 2.67 -22.96
C GLY A 30 5.84 2.59 -21.54
N CYS A 31 5.92 1.39 -20.99
CA CYS A 31 6.44 1.19 -19.64
C CYS A 31 7.96 1.36 -19.59
N TRP A 32 8.46 2.02 -18.55
CA TRP A 32 9.88 2.01 -18.21
C TRP A 32 10.10 0.97 -17.13
N LEU A 33 10.78 -0.13 -17.46
CA LEU A 33 10.78 -1.34 -16.63
C LEU A 33 11.94 -1.35 -15.64
N TRP A 34 11.62 -1.45 -14.35
CA TRP A 34 12.58 -1.60 -13.27
C TRP A 34 13.22 -3.00 -13.27
N HIS A 35 14.53 -3.05 -13.42
CA HIS A 35 15.32 -4.29 -13.38
C HIS A 35 16.05 -4.52 -12.05
N GLY A 36 15.98 -3.58 -11.10
CA GLY A 36 16.47 -3.80 -9.74
C GLY A 36 15.60 -4.77 -8.91
N THR A 37 15.91 -4.83 -7.61
CA THR A 37 15.15 -5.60 -6.62
C THR A 37 13.68 -5.23 -6.63
N LYS A 38 12.81 -6.23 -6.44
CA LYS A 38 11.37 -6.08 -6.36
C LYS A 38 10.90 -6.72 -5.05
N HIS A 39 9.93 -6.10 -4.41
CA HIS A 39 9.31 -6.69 -3.22
C HIS A 39 8.23 -7.73 -3.61
N ALA A 40 7.58 -8.36 -2.62
CA ALA A 40 6.65 -9.46 -2.81
C ALA A 40 5.46 -9.17 -3.75
N TYR A 41 4.98 -7.93 -3.85
CA TYR A 41 3.91 -7.55 -4.79
C TYR A 41 4.43 -6.99 -6.14
N GLY A 42 5.72 -7.20 -6.47
CA GLY A 42 6.29 -6.89 -7.79
C GLY A 42 6.78 -5.45 -8.01
N TYR A 43 6.41 -4.49 -7.16
CA TYR A 43 6.96 -3.12 -7.17
C TYR A 43 8.48 -3.13 -6.96
N GLY A 44 9.17 -2.33 -7.79
CA GLY A 44 10.60 -2.07 -7.65
C GLY A 44 10.95 -1.33 -6.35
N VAL A 45 12.09 -1.70 -5.76
CA VAL A 45 12.62 -1.10 -4.53
C VAL A 45 14.12 -0.87 -4.67
N PHE A 46 14.62 0.17 -4.01
CA PHE A 46 16.05 0.43 -3.83
C PHE A 46 16.31 1.16 -2.51
N LEU A 47 17.58 1.26 -2.14
CA LEU A 47 18.02 1.95 -0.94
C LEU A 47 18.54 3.34 -1.31
N LEU A 48 18.10 4.35 -0.57
CA LEU A 48 18.73 5.65 -0.52
C LEU A 48 19.91 5.63 0.49
N PRO A 49 20.80 6.65 0.47
CA PRO A 49 21.83 6.82 1.49
C PRO A 49 21.25 6.71 2.91
N GLY A 50 21.98 6.02 3.79
CA GLY A 50 21.48 5.68 5.13
C GLY A 50 20.54 4.47 5.16
N ASP A 51 20.60 3.60 4.13
CA ASP A 51 19.86 2.34 4.03
C ASP A 51 18.33 2.48 4.11
N VAL A 52 17.81 3.62 3.64
CA VAL A 52 16.38 3.89 3.64
C VAL A 52 15.73 3.23 2.42
N PRO A 53 14.87 2.21 2.60
CA PRO A 53 14.22 1.55 1.48
C PRO A 53 13.11 2.43 0.91
N VAL A 54 13.14 2.65 -0.40
CA VAL A 54 12.13 3.41 -1.13
C VAL A 54 11.56 2.62 -2.31
N ARG A 55 10.32 2.93 -2.68
CA ARG A 55 9.66 2.35 -3.85
C ARG A 55 10.08 3.13 -5.10
N ALA A 56 10.53 2.40 -6.12
CA ALA A 56 11.05 2.98 -7.36
C ALA A 56 10.03 3.88 -8.06
N HIS A 57 8.76 3.46 -8.16
CA HIS A 57 7.73 4.28 -8.80
C HIS A 57 7.40 5.56 -8.00
N ARG A 58 7.47 5.53 -6.66
CA ARG A 58 7.24 6.75 -5.84
C ARG A 58 8.35 7.75 -6.07
N TYR A 59 9.60 7.28 -6.07
CA TYR A 59 10.75 8.12 -6.38
C TYR A 59 10.68 8.71 -7.80
N ALA A 60 10.24 7.92 -8.79
CA ALA A 60 10.03 8.38 -10.16
C ALA A 60 8.98 9.49 -10.25
N TYR A 61 7.87 9.34 -9.51
CA TYR A 61 6.83 10.35 -9.42
C TYR A 61 7.36 11.64 -8.78
N GLU A 62 8.02 11.53 -7.62
CA GLU A 62 8.50 12.67 -6.85
C GLU A 62 9.52 13.53 -7.61
N ARG A 63 10.36 12.91 -8.45
CA ARG A 63 11.32 13.62 -9.30
C ARG A 63 10.66 14.53 -10.34
N VAL A 64 9.48 14.18 -10.85
CA VAL A 64 8.82 14.91 -11.94
C VAL A 64 7.69 15.80 -11.44
N HIS A 65 6.94 15.33 -10.45
CA HIS A 65 5.72 15.99 -9.97
C HIS A 65 5.88 16.63 -8.58
N GLY A 66 7.00 16.37 -7.90
CA GLY A 66 7.25 16.86 -6.54
C GLY A 66 6.70 15.92 -5.45
N PRO A 67 6.75 16.35 -4.19
CA PRO A 67 6.50 15.49 -3.02
C PRO A 67 5.08 14.90 -3.04
N ILE A 68 4.96 13.64 -2.65
CA ILE A 68 3.66 12.97 -2.50
C ILE A 68 2.99 13.48 -1.21
N PRO A 69 1.81 14.13 -1.28
CA PRO A 69 1.11 14.60 -0.09
C PRO A 69 0.70 13.45 0.84
N ASP A 70 0.63 13.74 2.13
CA ASP A 70 0.23 12.78 3.14
C ASP A 70 -1.17 12.20 2.86
N GLY A 71 -1.30 10.88 3.04
CA GLY A 71 -2.55 10.17 2.80
C GLY A 71 -2.81 9.79 1.34
N LEU A 72 -2.02 10.28 0.39
CA LEU A 72 -2.12 9.90 -1.02
C LEU A 72 -1.19 8.73 -1.38
N VAL A 73 -1.61 8.00 -2.42
CA VAL A 73 -0.86 6.87 -2.98
C VAL A 73 -0.57 7.12 -4.46
N VAL A 74 0.57 6.63 -4.93
CA VAL A 74 0.90 6.64 -6.37
C VAL A 74 0.27 5.40 -7.00
N MET A 75 -0.49 5.62 -8.06
CA MET A 75 -1.23 4.59 -8.80
C MET A 75 -0.65 4.46 -10.22
N HIS A 76 -0.65 3.24 -10.75
CA HIS A 76 -0.25 2.96 -12.13
C HIS A 76 -1.49 2.93 -13.04
N SER A 77 -1.51 3.75 -14.09
CA SER A 77 -2.52 3.61 -15.15
C SER A 77 -2.27 2.36 -16.03
N CYS A 78 -1.00 1.98 -16.19
CA CYS A 78 -0.56 0.83 -16.97
C CYS A 78 -0.65 -0.51 -16.23
N ASP A 79 -1.02 -0.51 -14.95
CA ASP A 79 -1.22 -1.73 -14.15
C ASP A 79 0.00 -2.68 -14.06
N ASN A 80 1.21 -2.15 -14.27
CA ASN A 80 2.45 -2.89 -14.33
C ASN A 80 3.37 -2.49 -13.16
N PRO A 81 3.45 -3.26 -12.05
CA PRO A 81 4.16 -2.87 -10.83
C PRO A 81 5.65 -2.50 -10.99
N PRO A 82 6.43 -3.13 -11.89
CA PRO A 82 7.81 -2.72 -12.20
C PRO A 82 7.92 -1.43 -13.01
N CYS A 83 6.83 -0.82 -13.47
CA CYS A 83 6.89 0.41 -14.27
C CYS A 83 7.28 1.63 -13.41
N VAL A 84 8.22 2.42 -13.91
CA VAL A 84 8.68 3.68 -13.31
C VAL A 84 8.52 4.88 -14.25
N ASN A 85 7.76 4.75 -15.35
CA ASN A 85 7.49 5.86 -16.26
C ASN A 85 6.58 6.89 -15.56
N PRO A 86 7.03 8.14 -15.30
CA PRO A 86 6.22 9.16 -14.62
C PRO A 86 4.88 9.44 -15.32
N ALA A 87 4.82 9.33 -16.65
CA ALA A 87 3.57 9.52 -17.41
C ALA A 87 2.50 8.44 -17.11
N HIS A 88 2.89 7.31 -16.53
CA HIS A 88 1.97 6.25 -16.11
C HIS A 88 1.62 6.32 -14.62
N LEU A 89 2.09 7.35 -13.91
CA LEU A 89 1.94 7.49 -12.46
C LEU A 89 1.04 8.69 -12.13
N SER A 90 0.05 8.46 -11.28
CA SER A 90 -0.83 9.50 -10.78
C SER A 90 -1.04 9.36 -9.27
N LEU A 91 -1.46 10.45 -8.62
CA LEU A 91 -1.90 10.40 -7.22
C LEU A 91 -3.37 10.02 -7.15
N GLY A 92 -3.70 9.21 -6.15
CA GLY A 92 -5.07 8.89 -5.78
C GLY A 92 -5.20 8.72 -4.28
N THR A 93 -6.43 8.69 -3.80
CA THR A 93 -6.71 8.31 -2.41
C THR A 93 -6.64 6.80 -2.26
N ARG A 94 -6.53 6.33 -1.00
CA ARG A 94 -6.66 4.89 -0.71
C ARG A 94 -8.02 4.33 -1.13
N ASP A 95 -9.08 5.14 -1.07
CA ASP A 95 -10.40 4.73 -1.55
C ASP A 95 -10.41 4.54 -3.06
N ASP A 96 -9.80 5.49 -3.80
CA ASP A 96 -9.67 5.39 -5.26
C ASP A 96 -8.89 4.14 -5.68
N ASN A 97 -7.78 3.83 -4.99
CA ASN A 97 -7.01 2.63 -5.25
C ASN A 97 -7.77 1.34 -4.93
N ASN A 98 -8.57 1.32 -3.86
CA ASN A 98 -9.42 0.17 -3.52
C ASN A 98 -10.55 -0.01 -4.54
N ARG A 99 -11.15 1.10 -4.99
CA ARG A 99 -12.20 1.12 -6.00
C ARG A 99 -11.66 0.62 -7.34
N ASP A 100 -10.49 1.07 -7.77
CA ASP A 100 -9.81 0.61 -8.97
C ASP A 100 -9.50 -0.90 -8.91
N MET A 101 -8.94 -1.38 -7.80
CA MET A 101 -8.71 -2.82 -7.59
C MET A 101 -10.00 -3.64 -7.63
N SER A 102 -11.10 -3.12 -7.07
CA SER A 102 -12.40 -3.78 -7.10
C SER A 102 -13.00 -3.82 -8.51
N GLN A 103 -12.94 -2.70 -9.25
CA GLN A 103 -13.41 -2.63 -10.64
C GLN A 103 -12.65 -3.58 -11.55
N LYS A 104 -11.33 -3.67 -11.35
CA LYS A 104 -10.44 -4.59 -12.08
C LYS A 104 -10.49 -6.04 -11.59
N ARG A 105 -11.36 -6.35 -10.61
CA ARG A 105 -11.51 -7.68 -9.98
C ARG A 105 -10.20 -8.30 -9.50
N ARG A 106 -9.27 -7.46 -9.04
CA ARG A 106 -7.98 -7.89 -8.48
C ARG A 106 -8.06 -8.28 -7.00
N ASN A 107 -9.17 -7.97 -6.36
CA ASN A 107 -9.42 -8.41 -4.99
C ASN A 107 -9.79 -9.90 -4.97
N ARG A 108 -9.15 -10.66 -4.09
CA ARG A 108 -9.52 -12.07 -3.85
C ARG A 108 -10.77 -12.09 -2.99
N SER A 109 -11.86 -12.63 -3.53
CA SER A 109 -13.17 -12.70 -2.86
C SER A 109 -13.89 -14.00 -3.19
N GLY A 110 -14.83 -14.42 -2.33
CA GLY A 110 -15.59 -15.65 -2.53
C GLY A 110 -14.68 -16.88 -2.54
N ALA A 111 -14.97 -17.85 -3.41
CA ALA A 111 -14.21 -19.11 -3.51
C ALA A 111 -12.70 -18.92 -3.83
N THR A 112 -12.28 -17.76 -4.34
CA THR A 112 -10.85 -17.48 -4.65
C THR A 112 -10.01 -17.11 -3.44
N HIS A 113 -10.64 -16.90 -2.28
CA HIS A 113 -9.93 -16.58 -1.04
C HIS A 113 -9.66 -17.86 -0.23
N HIS A 114 -8.39 -18.09 0.12
CA HIS A 114 -7.93 -19.34 0.75
C HIS A 114 -8.60 -19.71 2.09
N TRP A 115 -9.14 -18.72 2.80
CA TRP A 115 -9.87 -18.95 4.06
C TRP A 115 -11.39 -19.06 3.89
N THR A 116 -11.88 -19.10 2.66
CA THR A 116 -13.30 -19.20 2.38
C THR A 116 -13.82 -20.58 2.79
N LYS A 117 -14.84 -20.58 3.64
CA LYS A 117 -15.48 -21.80 4.16
C LYS A 117 -16.61 -22.33 3.28
N LEU A 118 -17.16 -21.50 2.40
CA LEU A 118 -18.34 -21.80 1.61
C LEU A 118 -18.01 -21.75 0.12
N THR A 119 -18.44 -22.76 -0.63
CA THR A 119 -18.37 -22.73 -2.09
C THR A 119 -19.42 -21.78 -2.66
N ASP A 120 -19.25 -21.41 -3.93
CA ASP A 120 -20.21 -20.52 -4.60
C ASP A 120 -21.60 -21.17 -4.70
N GLU A 121 -21.68 -22.50 -4.85
CA GLU A 121 -22.94 -23.27 -4.83
C GLU A 121 -23.63 -23.18 -3.47
N GLN A 122 -22.89 -23.36 -2.37
CA GLN A 122 -23.44 -23.25 -1.02
C GLN A 122 -23.95 -21.82 -0.74
N VAL A 123 -23.27 -20.80 -1.25
CA VAL A 123 -23.73 -19.41 -1.16
C VAL A 123 -25.02 -19.20 -1.96
N GLN A 124 -25.13 -19.77 -3.15
CA GLN A 124 -26.36 -19.68 -3.95
C GLN A 124 -27.54 -20.37 -3.27
N GLU A 125 -27.33 -21.56 -2.70
CA GLU A 125 -28.35 -22.29 -1.95
C GLU A 125 -28.85 -21.47 -0.75
N ILE A 126 -27.95 -20.89 0.05
CA ILE A 126 -28.32 -20.03 1.19
C ILE A 126 -29.11 -18.80 0.75
N ARG A 127 -28.75 -18.20 -0.40
CA ARG A 127 -29.46 -17.03 -0.95
C ARG A 127 -30.85 -17.37 -1.46
N GLN A 128 -31.03 -18.55 -2.03
CA GLN A 128 -32.32 -19.03 -2.55
C GLN A 128 -33.26 -19.46 -1.41
N THR A 129 -32.70 -20.00 -0.32
CA THR A 129 -33.46 -20.53 0.82
C THR A 129 -33.79 -19.48 1.88
N ARG A 130 -33.05 -18.36 1.94
CA ARG A 130 -33.38 -17.26 2.86
C ARG A 130 -34.58 -16.44 2.35
N PRO A 131 -35.66 -16.30 3.14
CA PRO A 131 -36.72 -15.35 2.80
C PRO A 131 -36.14 -13.93 2.80
N LYS A 132 -36.49 -13.12 1.79
CA LYS A 132 -36.07 -11.71 1.73
C LYS A 132 -36.61 -10.99 2.96
N THR A 133 -35.73 -10.65 3.89
CA THR A 133 -36.08 -9.83 5.06
C THR A 133 -36.55 -8.48 4.56
N GLN A 134 -37.73 -8.02 4.98
CA GLN A 134 -38.16 -6.64 4.74
C GLN A 134 -37.16 -5.72 5.42
N SER A 135 -36.54 -4.82 4.65
CA SER A 135 -35.69 -3.76 5.17
C SER A 135 -36.51 -2.92 6.15
N HIS A 136 -36.27 -3.08 7.44
CA HIS A 136 -36.80 -2.12 8.41
C HIS A 136 -35.95 -0.86 8.28
N SER A 137 -36.52 0.18 7.68
CA SER A 137 -35.98 1.55 7.71
C SER A 137 -36.02 2.03 9.16
N GLY A 138 -35.04 1.62 9.95
CA GLY A 138 -34.81 2.14 11.29
C GLY A 138 -34.38 3.59 11.16
N GLU A 139 -35.24 4.50 11.61
CA GLU A 139 -34.96 5.92 11.75
C GLU A 139 -33.68 6.07 12.60
N VAL A 140 -32.64 6.67 12.02
CA VAL A 140 -31.37 6.91 12.70
C VAL A 140 -31.62 7.96 13.78
N ARG A 141 -31.96 7.53 14.99
CA ARG A 141 -31.90 8.41 16.15
C ARG A 141 -30.44 8.75 16.41
N SER A 142 -30.09 10.01 16.18
CA SER A 142 -28.81 10.63 16.52
C SER A 142 -28.46 10.38 17.99
N GLY A 143 -27.83 9.24 18.26
CA GLY A 143 -27.30 8.86 19.56
C GLY A 143 -25.83 9.22 19.59
N ARG A 144 -25.50 10.33 20.24
CA ARG A 144 -24.13 10.78 20.52
C ARG A 144 -23.38 9.66 21.27
N ILE A 145 -22.38 9.05 20.64
CA ILE A 145 -21.50 8.07 21.28
C ILE A 145 -20.61 8.85 22.26
N HIS A 146 -20.90 8.74 23.56
CA HIS A 146 -20.01 9.22 24.61
C HIS A 146 -18.96 8.14 24.88
N TYR A 147 -17.70 8.43 24.57
CA TYR A 147 -16.56 7.63 25.02
C TYR A 147 -16.36 7.85 26.52
N PHE A 148 -16.49 6.79 27.31
CA PHE A 148 -16.13 6.81 28.74
C PHE A 148 -14.60 6.91 28.87
N GLN A 149 -14.12 8.01 29.43
CA GLN A 149 -12.72 8.16 29.81
C GLN A 149 -12.43 7.27 31.03
N HIS A 150 -11.41 6.42 30.93
CA HIS A 150 -10.88 5.62 32.03
C HIS A 150 -10.10 6.51 33.01
N GLN A 151 -10.77 6.92 34.08
CA GLN A 151 -10.24 7.46 35.34
C GLN A 151 -11.24 6.89 36.39
N ASP A 152 -10.89 6.10 37.40
CA ASP A 152 -9.71 6.08 38.25
C ASP A 152 -9.55 4.69 38.87
N ARG A 153 -8.30 4.24 39.03
CA ARG A 153 -7.94 3.31 40.10
C ARG A 153 -7.26 4.14 41.18
N GLU A 154 -7.62 3.87 42.42
CA GLU A 154 -7.04 4.39 43.66
C GLU A 154 -7.61 5.73 44.15
N THR A 155 -8.57 5.65 45.07
CA THR A 155 -8.34 5.92 46.51
C THR A 155 -9.68 5.99 47.24
N ALA A 156 -10.06 4.92 47.95
CA ALA A 156 -11.12 4.94 48.94
C ALA A 156 -10.47 4.77 50.31
N LEU A 157 -10.26 5.88 51.03
CA LEU A 157 -9.95 5.90 52.46
C LEU A 157 -10.24 7.30 53.02
N LEU A 158 -11.05 7.33 54.08
CA LEU A 158 -11.30 8.45 55.03
C LEU A 158 -12.25 9.54 54.48
N LEU A 159 -13.40 9.88 55.06
CA LEU A 159 -13.74 10.06 56.48
C LEU A 159 -15.25 9.85 56.68
N ALA A 160 -15.63 8.90 57.54
CA ALA A 160 -16.80 9.05 58.39
C ALA A 160 -16.30 9.68 59.69
N HIS A 161 -16.85 10.83 60.07
CA HIS A 161 -17.01 11.39 61.43
C HIS A 161 -17.17 12.91 61.32
N GLY A 162 -18.32 13.42 61.74
CA GLY A 162 -18.65 14.84 61.84
C GLY A 162 -20.11 15.11 61.53
#